data_AF-A0A8H6IEL1-F1
#
_entry.id   AF-A0A8H6IEL1-F1
#
_cell.length_a   1.000
_cell.length_b   1.000
_cell.length_c   1.000
_cell.angle_alpha   90.00
_cell.angle_beta   90.00
_cell.angle_gamma   90.00
#
_symmetry.space_group_name_H-M   'P 1'
#
loop_
_entity.id
_entity.type
_entity.pdbx_description
1 polymer ?
#
loop_
_entity_poly.entity_id
_entity_poly.type
_entity_poly.pdbx_seq_one_letter_code
_entity_poly.pdbx_strand_id
1 'polypeptide(L)'
;MEGWVDERVGMRAEELDELNDTVVSVCLAIVKLCRFSYAVLYSTTILLLHWFAILAELGLLARIMPRDVSTRWNSTYDMLIFVLEY
;
A
#
# COMPACT_ATOMS: atom_id res chain seq x y z
N MET A 1 4.12 32.33 -8.72
CA MET A 1 4.51 31.00 -8.21
C MET A 1 3.45 30.63 -7.19
N GLU A 2 2.41 29.92 -7.61
CA GLU A 2 1.40 29.40 -6.67
C GLU A 2 2.08 28.29 -5.87
N GLY A 3 2.26 28.52 -4.57
CA GLY A 3 2.78 27.51 -3.66
C GLY A 3 1.72 26.44 -3.43
N TRP A 4 2.17 25.19 -3.27
CA TRP A 4 1.31 24.11 -2.78
C TRP A 4 0.79 24.51 -1.39
N VAL A 5 -0.52 24.75 -1.27
CA VAL A 5 -1.18 25.05 0.00
C VAL A 5 -1.68 23.74 0.59
N ASP A 6 -1.26 23.43 1.81
CA ASP A 6 -1.84 22.31 2.54
C ASP A 6 -3.26 22.70 3.00
N GLU A 7 -4.27 22.13 2.35
CA GLU A 7 -5.67 22.38 2.63
C GLU A 7 -6.06 22.04 4.08
N ARG A 8 -5.32 21.12 4.74
CA ARG A 8 -5.56 20.73 6.14
C ARG A 8 -5.34 21.88 7.12
N VAL A 9 -4.49 22.85 6.78
CA VAL A 9 -4.20 24.02 7.63
C VAL A 9 -5.43 24.93 7.75
N GLY A 10 -6.33 24.91 6.76
CA GLY A 10 -7.56 25.71 6.75
C GLY A 10 -8.79 24.98 7.28
N MET A 11 -8.71 23.68 7.59
CA MET A 11 -9.86 22.88 8.02
C MET A 11 -10.25 23.19 9.47
N ARG A 12 -11.55 23.11 9.79
CA ARG A 12 -11.99 23.13 11.19
C ARG A 12 -11.55 21.84 11.90
N ALA A 13 -11.39 21.90 13.22
CA ALA A 13 -10.93 20.76 14.01
C ALA A 13 -11.81 19.51 13.83
N GLU A 14 -13.14 19.69 13.76
CA GLU A 14 -14.09 18.59 13.52
C GLU A 14 -13.91 17.94 12.15
N GLU A 15 -13.76 18.75 11.10
CA GLU A 15 -13.53 18.26 9.73
C GLU A 15 -12.19 17.54 9.59
N LEU A 16 -11.17 18.00 10.33
CA LEU A 16 -9.85 17.38 10.34
C LEU A 16 -9.87 16.03 11.06
N ASP A 17 -10.65 15.90 12.14
CA ASP A 17 -10.81 14.66 12.90
C ASP A 17 -11.52 13.58 12.08
N GLU A 18 -12.65 13.92 11.44
CA GLU A 18 -13.35 13.00 10.52
C GLU A 18 -12.48 12.54 9.34
N LEU A 19 -11.68 13.47 8.79
CA LEU A 19 -10.72 13.14 7.74
C LEU A 19 -9.63 12.20 8.27
N ASN A 20 -9.09 12.46 9.46
CA ASN A 20 -8.06 11.62 10.06
C ASN A 20 -8.59 10.22 10.35
N ASP A 21 -9.80 10.07 10.88
CA ASP A 21 -10.43 8.77 11.11
C ASP A 21 -10.50 7.94 9.81
N THR A 22 -10.90 8.59 8.72
CA THR A 22 -10.94 7.95 7.40
C THR A 22 -9.54 7.56 6.92
N VAL A 23 -8.58 8.49 7.02
CA VAL A 23 -7.21 8.31 6.52
C VAL A 23 -6.43 7.28 7.34
N VAL A 24 -6.66 7.19 8.66
CA VAL A 24 -6.00 6.20 9.53
C VAL A 24 -6.27 4.79 9.04
N SER A 25 -7.51 4.49 8.63
CA SER A 25 -7.85 3.17 8.10
C SER A 25 -7.04 2.81 6.84
N VAL A 26 -6.85 3.78 5.94
CA VAL A 26 -6.05 3.63 4.72
C VAL A 26 -4.57 3.49 5.05
N CYS A 27 -4.03 4.31 5.95
CA CYS A 27 -2.65 4.21 6.41
C CYS A 27 -2.34 2.84 7.02
N LEU A 28 -3.25 2.30 7.84
CA LEU A 28 -3.10 0.96 8.42
C LEU A 28 -3.14 -0.13 7.36
N ALA A 29 -3.99 0.00 6.34
CA ALA A 29 -4.02 -0.92 5.20
C ALA A 29 -2.68 -0.90 4.43
N ILE A 30 -2.13 0.28 4.15
CA ILE A 30 -0.82 0.43 3.51
C ILE A 30 0.27 -0.26 4.33
N VAL A 31 0.32 -0.02 5.65
CA VAL A 31 1.31 -0.67 6.53
C VAL A 31 1.19 -2.20 6.49
N LYS A 32 -0.03 -2.74 6.48
CA LYS A 32 -0.25 -4.19 6.35
C LYS A 32 0.24 -4.72 5.01
N LEU A 33 -0.04 -4.01 3.91
CA LEU A 33 0.43 -4.37 2.57
C LEU A 33 1.96 -4.37 2.49
N CYS A 34 2.63 -3.32 2.99
CA CYS A 34 4.10 -3.26 3.01
C CYS A 34 4.73 -4.41 3.80
N ARG A 35 4.13 -4.76 4.95
CA ARG A 35 4.61 -5.89 5.77
C ARG A 35 4.39 -7.22 5.07
N PHE A 36 3.25 -7.37 4.40
CA PHE A 36 2.92 -8.56 3.63
C PHE A 36 3.87 -8.73 2.44
N SER A 37 4.06 -7.69 1.62
CA SER A 37 4.98 -7.71 0.47
C SER A 37 6.39 -8.08 0.90
N TYR A 38 6.86 -7.53 2.03
CA TYR A 38 8.15 -7.89 2.62
C TYR A 38 8.19 -9.37 3.00
N ALA A 39 7.21 -9.86 3.77
CA ALA A 39 7.20 -11.25 4.23
C ALA A 39 7.18 -12.26 3.06
N VAL A 40 6.35 -12.01 2.04
CA VAL A 40 6.26 -12.86 0.84
C VAL A 40 7.57 -12.85 0.06
N LEU A 41 8.16 -11.67 -0.16
CA LEU A 41 9.40 -11.55 -0.93
C LEU A 41 10.60 -12.24 -0.26
N TYR A 42 10.69 -12.17 1.08
CA TYR A 42 11.81 -12.74 1.83
C TYR A 42 11.61 -14.21 2.24
N SER A 43 10.39 -14.74 2.20
CA SER A 43 10.10 -16.17 2.41
C SER A 43 9.84 -16.86 1.06
N THR A 44 10.92 -16.95 0.28
CA THR A 44 10.89 -17.43 -1.11
C THR A 44 10.47 -18.88 -1.27
N THR A 45 10.61 -19.70 -0.23
CA THR A 45 10.33 -21.14 -0.27
C THR A 45 8.98 -21.54 0.30
N ILE A 46 8.36 -20.70 1.14
CA ILE A 46 7.09 -21.04 1.80
C ILE A 46 6.02 -20.05 1.36
N LEU A 47 6.15 -18.78 1.76
CA LEU A 47 5.10 -17.79 1.49
C LEU A 47 5.01 -17.44 0.02
N LEU A 48 6.13 -17.34 -0.70
CA LEU A 48 6.11 -17.02 -2.12
C LEU A 48 5.48 -18.14 -2.96
N LEU A 49 5.76 -19.41 -2.63
CA LEU A 49 5.11 -20.55 -3.30
C LEU A 49 3.61 -20.58 -3.01
N HIS A 50 3.21 -20.38 -1.74
CA HIS A 50 1.80 -20.30 -1.37
C HIS A 50 1.09 -19.13 -2.05
N TRP A 51 1.75 -17.98 -2.16
CA TRP A 51 1.24 -16.81 -2.89
C TRP A 51 0.93 -17.16 -4.34
N PHE A 52 1.86 -17.79 -5.05
CA PHE A 52 1.61 -18.20 -6.44
C PHE A 52 0.52 -19.27 -6.57
N ALA A 53 0.42 -20.19 -5.62
CA ALA A 53 -0.67 -21.16 -5.59
C ALA A 53 -2.04 -20.47 -5.47
N ILE A 54 -2.17 -19.51 -4.55
CA ILE A 54 -3.40 -18.72 -4.38
C ILE A 54 -3.71 -17.92 -5.65
N LEU A 55 -2.72 -17.27 -6.27
CA LEU A 55 -2.95 -16.55 -7.52
C LEU A 55 -3.45 -17.49 -8.63
N ALA A 56 -2.90 -18.70 -8.73
CA ALA A 56 -3.36 -19.70 -9.69
C ALA A 56 -4.78 -20.17 -9.40
N GLU A 57 -5.14 -20.40 -8.13
CA GLU A 57 -6.50 -20.75 -7.70
C GLU A 57 -7.52 -19.65 -8.04
N LEU A 58 -7.11 -18.38 -7.92
CA LEU A 58 -7.94 -17.22 -8.26
C LEU A 58 -7.94 -16.88 -9.77
N GLY A 59 -7.15 -17.60 -10.59
CA GLY A 59 -7.01 -17.32 -12.02
C GLY A 59 -6.28 -16.00 -12.33
N LEU A 60 -5.53 -15.47 -11.37
CA LEU A 60 -4.76 -14.23 -11.49
C LEU A 60 -3.37 -14.49 -12.09
N LEU A 61 -2.81 -13.48 -12.75
CA LEU A 61 -1.44 -13.55 -13.27
C LEU A 61 -0.44 -13.72 -12.13
N ALA A 62 0.55 -14.60 -12.31
CA ALA A 62 1.61 -14.82 -11.32
C ALA A 62 2.59 -13.63 -11.28
N ARG A 63 2.27 -12.58 -10.51
CA ARG A 63 3.20 -11.46 -10.23
C ARG A 63 3.48 -11.34 -8.73
N ILE A 64 4.65 -10.81 -8.40
CA ILE A 64 5.07 -10.51 -7.02
C ILE A 64 4.75 -9.06 -6.71
N MET A 65 4.16 -8.80 -5.54
CA MET A 65 3.93 -7.44 -5.08
C MET A 65 5.26 -6.70 -4.88
N PRO A 66 5.44 -5.51 -5.49
CA PRO A 66 6.63 -4.73 -5.28
C PRO A 66 6.70 -4.30 -3.81
N ARG A 67 7.91 -4.37 -3.25
CA ARG A 67 8.15 -3.98 -1.87
C ARG A 67 8.25 -2.45 -1.79
N ASP A 68 7.67 -1.89 -0.74
CA ASP A 68 7.93 -0.51 -0.32
C ASP A 68 9.40 -0.34 0.14
N VAL A 69 10.09 0.64 -0.44
CA VAL A 69 11.53 0.90 -0.25
C VAL A 69 11.74 2.37 0.10
N SER A 70 12.27 2.63 1.30
CA SER A 70 12.45 3.98 1.83
C SER A 70 13.34 4.90 0.98
N THR A 71 14.26 4.34 0.19
CA THR A 71 15.14 5.12 -0.72
C THR A 71 14.50 5.41 -2.07
N ARG A 72 13.29 4.91 -2.34
CA ARG A 72 12.54 5.14 -3.58
C ARG A 72 11.27 5.92 -3.30
N TRP A 73 11.28 7.18 -3.72
CA TRP A 73 10.21 8.18 -3.51
C TRP A 73 8.79 7.69 -3.89
N ASN A 74 8.64 6.79 -4.87
CA ASN A 74 7.32 6.33 -5.37
C ASN A 74 6.98 4.87 -5.02
N SER A 75 7.77 4.19 -4.19
CA SER A 75 7.57 2.74 -4.00
C SER A 75 6.23 2.37 -3.35
N THR A 76 5.72 3.20 -2.44
CA THR A 76 4.36 3.03 -1.88
C THR A 76 3.28 3.21 -2.95
N TYR A 77 3.45 4.18 -3.85
CA TYR A 77 2.53 4.41 -4.97
C TYR A 77 2.52 3.22 -5.94
N ASP A 78 3.69 2.75 -6.36
CA ASP A 78 3.82 1.58 -7.24
C ASP A 78 3.20 0.32 -6.62
N MET A 79 3.36 0.13 -5.30
CA MET A 79 2.70 -0.95 -4.56
C MET A 79 1.18 -0.82 -4.55
N LEU A 80 0.64 0.39 -4.36
CA LEU A 80 -0.80 0.63 -4.38
C LEU A 80 -1.39 0.39 -5.77
N ILE A 81 -0.73 0.85 -6.83
CA ILE A 81 -1.14 0.56 -8.21
C ILE A 81 -1.20 -0.95 -8.44
N PHE A 82 -0.18 -1.69 -8.03
CA PHE A 82 -0.17 -3.15 -8.13
C PHE A 82 -1.35 -3.81 -7.40
N VAL A 83 -1.69 -3.34 -6.20
CA VAL A 83 -2.78 -3.90 -5.39
C VAL A 83 -4.14 -3.61 -6.01
N LEU A 84 -4.32 -2.44 -6.61
CA LEU A 84 -5.58 -2.03 -7.26
C LEU A 84 -5.76 -2.64 -8.66
N GLU A 85 -4.68 -3.06 -9.31
CA GLU A 85 -4.71 -3.74 -10.62
C GLU A 85 -5.17 -5.20 -10.56
N TYR A 86 -5.05 -5.84 -9.40
CA TYR A 86 -5.54 -7.21 -9.16
C TYR A 86 -6.98 -7.22 -8.66
#